data_AF-A0AA36MY88-F1
#
_entry.id   AF-A0AA36MY88-F1
#
_cell.length_a   1.000
_cell.length_b   1.000
_cell.length_c   1.000
_cell.angle_alpha   90.00
_cell.angle_beta   90.00
_cell.angle_gamma   90.00
#
_symmetry.space_group_name_H-M   'P 1'
#
loop_
_entity.id
_entity.type
_entity.pdbx_description
1 polymer ?
#
loop_
_entity_poly.entity_id
_entity_poly.type
_entity_poly.pdbx_seq_one_letter_code
_entity_poly.pdbx_strand_id
1 'polypeptide(L)'
;MEAELQQLATLLEVEAEKLAPLSSKQDAWVKALRQLAEQAVRSGIDYRTLGVGWHHPATRLGYRSSHRSITCPASRKRAEESRQRLLRLVEEGSSGRVSGEDAERKLVDAFLLEIGASSKVAEAATFRGVCDALEAELVLPLRALNEAELARTMQGQPLPKEAMRGKIQELTRAALGGPGAFRRWRYGSAAGAEQLRGLSEEQVKSWQKPTCLEHTRSTGRFFTHEDRSELGFFWATKIGGPSHGFDFETQCILPLLANARHKVILLSDPAFQHHPVGRAHWRLLWSVGPYPDGAPGAAGSPEPRLWLEAVNADFEASVQTDGWEVAFLIHAMSKADAMNVPLSVDPGLADLLQRIIDHHACSHDVVEVSERILLRPSHAIVEASDYLSYEHDWVQEDEEITHPIARALYLPGRKRHLEE
;
A
#
# COMPACT_ATOMS: atom_id res chain seq x y z
N MET A 1 26.76 -0.23 -14.03
CA MET A 1 27.42 0.79 -13.19
C MET A 1 27.52 2.14 -13.91
N GLU A 2 28.15 2.21 -15.08
CA GLU A 2 28.33 3.49 -15.82
C GLU A 2 27.02 4.28 -16.05
N ALA A 3 25.96 3.62 -16.51
CA ALA A 3 24.65 4.24 -16.68
C ALA A 3 24.06 4.81 -15.38
N GLU A 4 24.28 4.14 -14.24
CA GLU A 4 23.81 4.59 -12.93
C GLU A 4 24.55 5.87 -12.49
N LEU A 5 25.88 5.90 -12.69
CA LEU A 5 26.71 7.06 -12.39
C LEU A 5 26.37 8.24 -13.31
N GLN A 6 26.12 8.01 -14.59
CA GLN A 6 25.71 9.07 -15.51
C GLN A 6 24.35 9.68 -15.12
N GLN A 7 23.40 8.85 -14.68
CA GLN A 7 22.12 9.35 -14.15
C GLN A 7 22.31 10.15 -12.87
N LEU A 8 23.13 9.64 -11.94
CA LEU A 8 23.46 10.34 -10.69
C LEU A 8 24.13 11.69 -10.95
N ALA A 9 25.07 11.76 -11.90
CA ALA A 9 25.75 12.99 -12.33
C ALA A 9 24.74 14.04 -12.81
N THR A 10 23.78 13.63 -13.65
CA THR A 10 22.71 14.50 -14.14
C THR A 10 21.83 15.01 -13.01
N LEU A 11 21.40 14.13 -12.08
CA LEU A 11 20.53 14.51 -10.97
C LEU A 11 21.20 15.47 -9.98
N LEU A 12 22.50 15.30 -9.76
CA LEU A 12 23.29 16.10 -8.84
C LEU A 12 23.98 17.29 -9.50
N GLU A 13 23.80 17.48 -10.81
CA GLU A 13 24.41 18.57 -11.59
C GLU A 13 25.95 18.62 -11.46
N VAL A 14 26.60 17.45 -11.54
CA VAL A 14 28.07 17.30 -11.47
C VAL A 14 28.64 16.54 -12.66
N GLU A 15 29.90 16.78 -12.94
CA GLU A 15 30.66 16.04 -13.98
C GLU A 15 30.78 14.56 -13.60
N ALA A 16 30.50 13.66 -14.55
CA ALA A 16 30.55 12.22 -14.33
C ALA A 16 31.94 11.73 -13.88
N GLU A 17 33.01 12.42 -14.28
CA GLU A 17 34.39 12.15 -13.86
C GLU A 17 34.56 12.22 -12.33
N LYS A 18 33.82 13.12 -11.65
CA LYS A 18 33.83 13.23 -10.18
C LYS A 18 33.21 12.02 -9.49
N LEU A 19 32.41 11.25 -10.21
CA LEU A 19 31.77 10.02 -9.74
C LEU A 19 32.55 8.77 -10.12
N ALA A 20 33.55 8.85 -11.00
CA ALA A 20 34.36 7.71 -11.43
C ALA A 20 34.96 6.90 -10.25
N PRO A 21 35.41 7.51 -9.13
CA PRO A 21 35.88 6.76 -7.97
C PRO A 21 34.82 5.84 -7.34
N LEU A 22 33.53 6.18 -7.46
CA LEU A 22 32.42 5.38 -6.93
C LEU A 22 32.22 4.06 -7.68
N SER A 23 32.78 3.90 -8.88
CA SER A 23 32.74 2.62 -9.62
C SER A 23 33.38 1.46 -8.87
N SER A 24 34.25 1.76 -7.90
CA SER A 24 34.90 0.80 -7.01
C SER A 24 34.11 0.48 -5.74
N LYS A 25 32.97 1.16 -5.50
CA LYS A 25 32.09 0.93 -4.33
C LYS A 25 31.11 -0.20 -4.60
N GLN A 26 30.46 -0.65 -3.53
CA GLN A 26 29.41 -1.66 -3.63
C GLN A 26 28.25 -1.15 -4.49
N ASP A 27 27.81 -1.98 -5.45
CA ASP A 27 26.73 -1.66 -6.37
C ASP A 27 25.44 -1.20 -5.67
N ALA A 28 25.12 -1.80 -4.52
CA ALA A 28 23.93 -1.48 -3.76
C ALA A 28 23.93 -0.04 -3.23
N TRP A 29 25.09 0.47 -2.79
CA TRP A 29 25.21 1.82 -2.26
C TRP A 29 25.04 2.88 -3.35
N VAL A 30 25.69 2.70 -4.50
CA VAL A 30 25.57 3.62 -5.65
C VAL A 30 24.13 3.64 -6.16
N LYS A 31 23.50 2.47 -6.28
CA LYS A 31 22.09 2.33 -6.67
C LYS A 31 21.17 3.07 -5.68
N ALA A 32 21.34 2.85 -4.38
CA ALA A 32 20.54 3.51 -3.34
C ALA A 32 20.72 5.03 -3.38
N LEU A 33 21.96 5.51 -3.56
CA LEU A 33 22.25 6.94 -3.65
C LEU A 33 21.56 7.58 -4.86
N ARG A 34 21.60 6.92 -6.02
CA ARG A 34 20.89 7.36 -7.22
C ARG A 34 19.37 7.36 -7.00
N GLN A 35 18.80 6.32 -6.43
CA GLN A 35 17.37 6.26 -6.15
C GLN A 35 16.93 7.35 -5.17
N LEU A 36 17.75 7.65 -4.15
CA LEU A 36 17.49 8.74 -3.22
C LEU A 36 17.56 10.09 -3.94
N ALA A 37 18.56 10.31 -4.80
CA ALA A 37 18.66 11.52 -5.61
C ALA A 37 17.44 11.70 -6.54
N GLU A 38 17.03 10.64 -7.24
CA GLU A 38 15.87 10.64 -8.13
C GLU A 38 14.61 11.05 -7.36
N GLN A 39 14.37 10.51 -6.16
CA GLN A 39 13.15 10.80 -5.42
C GLN A 39 13.22 12.13 -4.67
N ALA A 40 14.36 12.47 -4.06
CA ALA A 40 14.50 13.65 -3.20
C ALA A 40 14.75 14.94 -3.98
N VAL A 41 15.54 14.89 -5.07
CA VAL A 41 15.89 16.08 -5.86
C VAL A 41 14.84 16.32 -6.94
N ARG A 42 14.50 15.30 -7.73
CA ARG A 42 13.54 15.48 -8.85
C ARG A 42 12.13 15.78 -8.34
N SER A 43 11.74 15.11 -7.26
CA SER A 43 10.37 15.15 -6.73
C SER A 43 10.31 15.85 -5.37
N GLY A 44 11.18 16.83 -5.12
CA GLY A 44 11.47 17.46 -3.81
C GLY A 44 10.33 18.23 -3.13
N ILE A 45 9.09 17.71 -3.19
CA ILE A 45 7.88 18.27 -2.62
C ILE A 45 8.07 18.50 -1.11
N ASP A 46 7.78 19.73 -0.68
CA ASP A 46 7.78 20.14 0.72
C ASP A 46 6.36 20.06 1.30
N TYR A 47 5.98 18.87 1.79
CA TYR A 47 4.65 18.63 2.36
C TYR A 47 4.39 19.42 3.63
N ARG A 48 5.45 19.83 4.37
CA ARG A 48 5.30 20.70 5.54
C ARG A 48 4.73 22.07 5.19
N THR A 49 5.17 22.63 4.06
CA THR A 49 4.71 23.95 3.60
C THR A 49 3.43 23.86 2.78
N LEU A 50 3.30 22.83 1.93
CA LEU A 50 2.15 22.71 1.02
C LEU A 50 0.93 22.04 1.66
N GLY A 51 1.15 21.19 2.66
CA GLY A 51 0.11 20.38 3.29
C GLY A 51 -0.38 19.21 2.44
N VAL A 52 -1.28 18.44 3.04
CA VAL A 52 -2.13 17.48 2.34
C VAL A 52 -3.25 18.21 1.59
N GLY A 53 -3.79 17.61 0.53
CA GLY A 53 -4.92 18.16 -0.21
C GLY A 53 -4.55 19.30 -1.18
N TRP A 54 -3.27 19.68 -1.23
CA TRP A 54 -2.76 20.52 -2.31
C TRP A 54 -2.90 19.79 -3.66
N HIS A 55 -2.83 20.53 -4.76
CA HIS A 55 -2.88 19.94 -6.10
C HIS A 55 -1.59 19.14 -6.36
N HIS A 56 -1.41 17.96 -5.79
CA HIS A 56 -0.24 17.11 -6.04
C HIS A 56 -0.44 16.26 -7.32
N PRO A 57 0.61 15.61 -7.85
CA PRO A 57 0.44 14.67 -8.96
C PRO A 57 -0.60 13.59 -8.61
N ALA A 58 -1.52 13.34 -9.53
CA ALA A 58 -2.59 12.36 -9.35
C ALA A 58 -2.07 10.92 -9.41
N THR A 59 -0.99 10.68 -10.17
CA THR A 59 -0.45 9.36 -10.45
C THR A 59 0.98 9.21 -9.96
N ARG A 60 1.42 7.96 -9.80
CA ARG A 60 2.81 7.64 -9.45
C ARG A 60 3.80 8.18 -10.48
N LEU A 61 3.49 8.08 -11.77
CA LEU A 61 4.35 8.63 -12.83
C LEU A 61 4.37 10.16 -12.85
N GLY A 62 3.28 10.81 -12.46
CA GLY A 62 3.21 12.27 -12.37
C GLY A 62 4.27 12.87 -11.44
N TYR A 63 4.77 12.13 -10.44
CA TYR A 63 5.88 12.60 -9.60
C TYR A 63 7.22 12.62 -10.32
N ARG A 64 7.37 11.88 -11.42
CA ARG A 64 8.58 11.90 -12.25
C ARG A 64 8.55 13.03 -13.27
N SER A 65 7.46 13.77 -13.41
CA SER A 65 7.34 14.87 -14.35
C SER A 65 7.36 16.22 -13.63
N SER A 66 7.38 17.32 -14.39
CA SER A 66 7.27 18.65 -13.82
C SER A 66 5.84 18.88 -13.32
N HIS A 67 5.69 19.18 -12.04
CA HIS A 67 4.41 19.49 -11.42
C HIS A 67 4.51 20.79 -10.59
N ARG A 68 3.39 21.50 -10.39
CA ARG A 68 3.37 22.75 -9.61
C ARG A 68 3.87 22.56 -8.16
N SER A 69 3.60 21.41 -7.55
CA SER A 69 4.05 21.07 -6.18
C SER A 69 5.55 20.85 -6.10
N ILE A 70 6.15 20.40 -7.20
CA ILE A 70 7.59 20.17 -7.33
C ILE A 70 8.31 21.49 -7.63
N THR A 71 7.70 22.34 -8.47
CA THR A 71 8.32 23.59 -8.97
C THR A 71 8.06 24.81 -8.11
N CYS A 72 7.27 24.70 -7.03
CA CYS A 72 7.05 25.82 -6.12
C CYS A 72 8.35 26.22 -5.39
N PRO A 73 8.47 27.47 -4.89
CA PRO A 73 9.70 27.94 -4.25
C PRO A 73 10.17 27.09 -3.07
N ALA A 74 9.25 26.63 -2.20
CA ALA A 74 9.57 25.83 -1.02
C ALA A 74 10.15 24.46 -1.42
N SER A 75 9.49 23.76 -2.33
CA SER A 75 9.95 22.46 -2.84
C SER A 75 11.27 22.56 -3.61
N ARG A 76 11.47 23.62 -4.42
CA ARG A 76 12.76 23.85 -5.10
C ARG A 76 13.90 24.10 -4.11
N LYS A 77 13.65 24.89 -3.06
CA LYS A 77 14.64 25.09 -2.00
C LYS A 77 14.99 23.77 -1.32
N ARG A 78 14.00 22.95 -0.98
CA ARG A 78 14.22 21.62 -0.41
C ARG A 78 15.04 20.72 -1.33
N ALA A 79 14.65 20.63 -2.61
CA ALA A 79 15.37 19.83 -3.60
C ALA A 79 16.84 20.22 -3.71
N GLU A 80 17.14 21.52 -3.67
CA GLU A 80 18.52 22.02 -3.66
C GLU A 80 19.26 21.64 -2.37
N GLU A 81 18.63 21.78 -1.20
CA GLU A 81 19.23 21.33 0.06
C GLU A 81 19.52 19.82 0.06
N SER A 82 18.61 19.01 -0.50
CA SER A 82 18.79 17.56 -0.69
C SER A 82 19.96 17.28 -1.62
N ARG A 83 20.05 17.98 -2.77
CA ARG A 83 21.16 17.88 -3.72
C ARG A 83 22.50 18.15 -3.05
N GLN A 84 22.62 19.26 -2.32
CA GLN A 84 23.86 19.62 -1.61
C GLN A 84 24.25 18.57 -0.56
N ARG A 85 23.28 17.97 0.15
CA ARG A 85 23.56 16.85 1.07
C ARG A 85 24.10 15.62 0.35
N LEU A 86 23.47 15.23 -0.76
CA LEU A 86 23.88 14.05 -1.53
C LEU A 86 25.24 14.25 -2.21
N LEU A 87 25.55 15.47 -2.64
CA LEU A 87 26.88 15.84 -3.15
C LEU A 87 27.97 15.63 -2.10
N ARG A 88 27.73 16.03 -0.84
CA ARG A 88 28.67 15.75 0.24
C ARG A 88 28.87 14.25 0.47
N LEU A 89 27.80 13.45 0.39
CA LEU A 89 27.92 11.98 0.48
C LEU A 89 28.76 11.39 -0.65
N VAL A 90 28.59 11.90 -1.87
CA VAL A 90 29.42 11.54 -3.04
C VAL A 90 30.88 11.86 -2.77
N GLU A 91 31.21 13.09 -2.36
CA GLU A 91 32.59 13.53 -2.12
C GLU A 91 33.26 12.68 -1.04
N GLU A 92 32.57 12.45 0.06
CA GLU A 92 33.03 11.60 1.15
C GLU A 92 33.23 10.15 0.71
N GLY A 93 32.26 9.60 -0.04
CA GLY A 93 32.32 8.25 -0.60
C GLY A 93 33.49 8.07 -1.57
N SER A 94 33.70 9.03 -2.46
CA SER A 94 34.77 9.05 -3.47
C SER A 94 36.16 9.22 -2.87
N SER A 95 36.29 9.87 -1.70
CA SER A 95 37.58 10.13 -1.05
C SER A 95 38.31 8.87 -0.57
N GLY A 96 37.63 7.72 -0.51
CA GLY A 96 38.17 6.46 0.03
C GLY A 96 38.40 6.47 1.54
N ARG A 97 38.06 7.57 2.25
CA ARG A 97 38.29 7.74 3.69
C ARG A 97 37.19 7.17 4.58
N VAL A 98 36.05 6.82 4.00
CA VAL A 98 34.88 6.32 4.72
C VAL A 98 34.75 4.82 4.48
N SER A 99 34.60 4.06 5.57
CA SER A 99 34.34 2.62 5.50
C SER A 99 33.00 2.35 4.79
N GLY A 100 32.78 1.11 4.32
CA GLY A 100 31.50 0.73 3.71
C GLY A 100 30.32 0.95 4.66
N GLU A 101 30.45 0.48 5.90
CA GLU A 101 29.42 0.60 6.94
C GLU A 101 29.12 2.07 7.30
N ASP A 102 30.14 2.92 7.38
CA ASP A 102 29.94 4.35 7.64
C ASP A 102 29.24 5.05 6.47
N ALA A 103 29.54 4.65 5.23
CA ALA A 103 28.88 5.19 4.04
C ALA A 103 27.40 4.76 3.96
N GLU A 104 27.09 3.51 4.32
CA GLU A 104 25.73 3.01 4.44
C GLU A 104 24.95 3.76 5.52
N ARG A 105 25.53 3.94 6.72
CA ARG A 105 24.90 4.69 7.82
C ARG A 105 24.59 6.13 7.42
N LYS A 106 25.52 6.82 6.77
CA LYS A 106 25.31 8.19 6.29
C LYS A 106 24.20 8.29 5.23
N LEU A 107 24.04 7.28 4.37
CA LEU A 107 22.94 7.22 3.41
C LEU A 107 21.60 6.99 4.12
N VAL A 108 21.56 6.12 5.14
CA VAL A 108 20.38 5.93 6.01
C VAL A 108 20.01 7.25 6.68
N ASP A 109 20.97 7.96 7.27
CA ASP A 109 20.73 9.27 7.91
C ASP A 109 20.18 10.30 6.92
N ALA A 110 20.72 10.35 5.71
CA ALA A 110 20.21 11.21 4.65
C ALA A 110 18.78 10.85 4.26
N PHE A 111 18.46 9.56 4.08
CA PHE A 111 17.10 9.11 3.80
C PHE A 111 16.12 9.51 4.91
N LEU A 112 16.49 9.27 6.17
CA LEU A 112 15.66 9.61 7.33
C LEU A 112 15.35 11.10 7.41
N LEU A 113 16.35 11.94 7.12
CA LEU A 113 16.17 13.38 7.01
C LEU A 113 15.23 13.75 5.86
N GLU A 114 15.38 13.11 4.69
CA GLU A 114 14.54 13.38 3.53
C GLU A 114 13.06 13.10 3.77
N ILE A 115 12.74 12.10 4.59
CA ILE A 115 11.36 11.74 4.93
C ILE A 115 10.85 12.43 6.20
N GLY A 116 11.66 13.27 6.86
CA GLY A 116 11.26 13.95 8.11
C GLY A 116 11.07 12.99 9.29
N ALA A 117 11.79 11.87 9.33
CA ALA A 117 11.64 10.87 10.39
C ALA A 117 12.24 11.33 11.73
N SER A 118 11.65 10.85 12.82
CA SER A 118 12.14 11.10 14.19
C SER A 118 13.31 10.20 14.59
N SER A 119 14.01 10.54 15.68
CA SER A 119 15.10 9.72 16.23
C SER A 119 14.68 8.29 16.58
N LYS A 120 13.44 8.07 17.03
CA LYS A 120 12.91 6.72 17.33
C LYS A 120 12.86 5.81 16.10
N VAL A 121 12.64 6.39 14.92
CA VAL A 121 12.65 5.64 13.65
C VAL A 121 14.09 5.28 13.29
N ALA A 122 15.02 6.21 13.52
CA ALA A 122 16.44 6.02 13.21
C ALA A 122 17.05 4.79 13.90
N GLU A 123 16.65 4.52 15.16
CA GLU A 123 17.14 3.38 15.94
C GLU A 123 16.88 2.01 15.31
N ALA A 124 15.85 1.88 14.46
CA ALA A 124 15.53 0.61 13.80
C ALA A 124 15.83 0.61 12.29
N ALA A 125 16.18 1.76 11.72
CA ALA A 125 16.42 1.88 10.29
C ALA A 125 17.70 1.12 9.92
N THR A 126 17.60 0.27 8.91
CA THR A 126 18.73 -0.50 8.37
C THR A 126 19.02 -0.04 6.95
N PHE A 127 20.28 -0.16 6.51
CA PHE A 127 20.62 0.13 5.12
C PHE A 127 19.80 -0.72 4.15
N ARG A 128 19.63 -2.01 4.44
CA ARG A 128 18.79 -2.90 3.63
C ARG A 128 17.33 -2.44 3.56
N GLY A 129 16.74 -2.04 4.68
CA GLY A 129 15.38 -1.53 4.71
C GLY A 129 15.22 -0.21 3.94
N VAL A 130 16.23 0.67 4.00
CA VAL A 130 16.27 1.88 3.17
C VAL A 130 16.37 1.54 1.69
N CYS A 131 17.18 0.57 1.28
CA CYS A 131 17.22 0.09 -0.10
C CYS A 131 15.87 -0.45 -0.57
N ASP A 132 15.22 -1.31 0.24
CA ASP A 132 13.90 -1.86 -0.09
C ASP A 132 12.85 -0.73 -0.21
N ALA A 133 12.91 0.28 0.66
CA ALA A 133 12.05 1.47 0.60
C ALA A 133 12.33 2.35 -0.63
N LEU A 134 13.59 2.52 -1.02
CA LEU A 134 13.99 3.25 -2.22
C LEU A 134 13.55 2.53 -3.50
N GLU A 135 13.64 1.20 -3.55
CA GLU A 135 13.13 0.38 -4.63
C GLU A 135 11.60 0.47 -4.75
N ALA A 136 10.89 0.56 -3.63
CA ALA A 136 9.45 0.81 -3.58
C ALA A 136 9.07 2.31 -3.76
N GLU A 137 10.04 3.19 -3.99
CA GLU A 137 9.87 4.64 -4.16
C GLU A 137 9.20 5.35 -2.97
N LEU A 138 9.58 5.01 -1.75
CA LEU A 138 8.86 5.45 -0.55
C LEU A 138 9.27 6.82 0.02
N VAL A 139 10.20 7.56 -0.62
CA VAL A 139 10.59 8.88 -0.08
C VAL A 139 9.38 9.82 0.01
N LEU A 140 8.54 9.91 -1.03
CA LEU A 140 7.39 10.82 -1.02
C LEU A 140 6.24 10.34 -0.13
N PRO A 141 5.80 9.07 -0.20
CA PRO A 141 4.77 8.57 0.71
C PRO A 141 5.17 8.72 2.18
N LEU A 142 6.40 8.35 2.55
CA LEU A 142 6.85 8.47 3.94
C LEU A 142 7.03 9.94 4.35
N ARG A 143 7.50 10.80 3.46
CA ARG A 143 7.59 12.24 3.74
C ARG A 143 6.22 12.85 4.00
N ALA A 144 5.24 12.56 3.14
CA ALA A 144 3.87 13.05 3.33
C ALA A 144 3.31 12.59 4.68
N LEU A 145 3.46 11.31 5.02
CA LEU A 145 3.00 10.76 6.30
C LEU A 145 3.67 11.41 7.52
N ASN A 146 4.98 11.65 7.46
CA ASN A 146 5.73 12.17 8.61
C ASN A 146 5.62 13.70 8.76
N GLU A 147 5.44 14.44 7.67
CA GLU A 147 5.48 15.91 7.68
C GLU A 147 4.11 16.58 7.62
N ALA A 148 3.14 15.94 6.99
CA ALA A 148 1.86 16.58 6.76
C ALA A 148 0.94 16.45 7.99
N GLU A 149 0.17 17.49 8.25
CA GLU A 149 -0.70 17.53 9.43
C GLU A 149 -2.06 16.87 9.12
N LEU A 150 -2.40 15.85 9.91
CA LEU A 150 -3.72 15.21 9.90
C LEU A 150 -4.60 15.90 10.94
N ALA A 151 -5.60 16.66 10.50
CA ALA A 151 -6.41 17.47 11.41
C ALA A 151 -7.79 16.89 11.70
N ARG A 152 -8.48 16.38 10.68
CA ARG A 152 -9.89 16.02 10.74
C ARG A 152 -10.25 14.90 9.75
N THR A 153 -11.33 14.19 10.02
CA THR A 153 -12.01 13.33 9.03
C THR A 153 -12.65 14.18 7.92
N MET A 154 -13.15 13.54 6.86
CA MET A 154 -13.92 14.17 5.79
C MET A 154 -15.18 14.87 6.29
N GLN A 155 -15.77 14.35 7.37
CA GLN A 155 -16.91 14.96 8.05
C GLN A 155 -16.51 16.06 9.05
N GLY A 156 -15.22 16.40 9.15
CA GLY A 156 -14.71 17.47 10.00
C GLY A 156 -14.49 17.08 11.47
N GLN A 157 -14.64 15.80 11.82
CA GLN A 157 -14.40 15.32 13.19
C GLN A 157 -12.90 15.35 13.50
N PRO A 158 -12.49 15.79 14.71
CA PRO A 158 -11.08 15.86 15.06
C PRO A 158 -10.44 14.47 15.14
N LEU A 159 -9.24 14.34 14.58
CA LEU A 159 -8.46 13.10 14.65
C LEU A 159 -7.54 13.07 15.88
N PRO A 160 -7.24 11.89 16.47
CA PRO A 160 -6.36 11.76 17.62
C PRO A 160 -4.88 11.92 17.21
N LYS A 161 -4.46 13.17 16.97
CA LYS A 161 -3.16 13.54 16.37
C LYS A 161 -1.95 12.82 16.95
N GLU A 162 -1.81 12.79 18.27
CA GLU A 162 -0.64 12.18 18.93
C GLU A 162 -0.62 10.66 18.78
N ALA A 163 -1.78 10.00 18.88
CA ALA A 163 -1.89 8.56 18.67
C ALA A 163 -1.54 8.20 17.21
N MET A 164 -2.07 8.96 16.25
CA MET A 164 -1.75 8.79 14.83
C MET A 164 -0.26 9.02 14.54
N ARG A 165 0.35 10.06 15.12
CA ARG A 165 1.79 10.32 14.97
C ARG A 165 2.62 9.14 15.52
N GLY A 166 2.24 8.61 16.67
CA GLY A 166 2.87 7.41 17.23
C GLY A 166 2.78 6.22 16.27
N LYS A 167 1.63 6.00 15.64
CA LYS A 167 1.43 4.93 14.66
C LYS A 167 2.20 5.15 13.35
N ILE A 168 2.28 6.38 12.85
CA ILE A 168 3.11 6.72 11.69
C ILE A 168 4.59 6.45 11.99
N GLN A 169 5.06 6.72 13.21
CA GLN A 169 6.42 6.38 13.62
C GLN A 169 6.65 4.87 13.66
N GLU A 170 5.73 4.10 14.25
CA GLU A 170 5.81 2.62 14.26
C GLU A 170 5.83 2.02 12.85
N LEU A 171 4.95 2.52 11.97
CA LEU A 171 4.85 2.11 10.58
C LEU A 171 6.12 2.45 9.80
N THR A 172 6.64 3.68 9.94
CA THR A 172 7.90 4.10 9.29
C THR A 172 9.06 3.24 9.80
N ARG A 173 9.12 2.99 11.12
CA ARG A 173 10.11 2.11 11.74
C ARG A 173 10.06 0.70 11.14
N ALA A 174 8.86 0.14 10.96
CA ALA A 174 8.68 -1.19 10.40
C ALA A 174 9.03 -1.26 8.91
N ALA A 175 8.73 -0.22 8.12
CA ALA A 175 9.10 -0.13 6.71
C ALA A 175 10.63 -0.08 6.50
N LEU A 176 11.38 0.52 7.44
CA LEU A 176 12.84 0.67 7.36
C LEU A 176 13.62 -0.41 8.14
N GLY A 177 12.93 -1.29 8.85
CA GLY A 177 13.52 -2.32 9.72
C GLY A 177 14.18 -3.51 9.00
N GLY A 178 14.22 -3.49 7.66
CA GLY A 178 14.81 -4.54 6.84
C GLY A 178 13.82 -5.62 6.39
N PRO A 179 14.32 -6.73 5.80
CA PRO A 179 13.47 -7.69 5.10
C PRO A 179 12.34 -8.27 5.95
N GLY A 180 11.11 -8.08 5.47
CA GLY A 180 9.88 -8.56 6.09
C GLY A 180 9.53 -7.89 7.43
N ALA A 181 10.24 -6.83 7.86
CA ALA A 181 9.95 -6.13 9.11
C ALA A 181 8.54 -5.51 9.10
N PHE A 182 8.15 -4.87 7.99
CA PHE A 182 6.82 -4.30 7.80
C PHE A 182 5.72 -5.35 7.95
N ARG A 183 5.83 -6.45 7.19
CA ARG A 183 4.92 -7.61 7.26
C ARG A 183 4.82 -8.16 8.70
N ARG A 184 5.96 -8.40 9.37
CA ARG A 184 5.97 -8.91 10.75
C ARG A 184 5.28 -7.98 11.73
N TRP A 185 5.49 -6.67 11.60
CA TRP A 185 4.82 -5.69 12.46
C TRP A 185 3.30 -5.69 12.25
N ARG A 186 2.84 -5.68 10.99
CA ARG A 186 1.41 -5.69 10.66
C ARG A 186 0.68 -6.88 11.26
N TYR A 187 1.16 -8.09 10.99
CA TYR A 187 0.48 -9.32 11.41
C TYR A 187 0.83 -9.78 12.83
N GLY A 188 1.99 -9.38 13.37
CA GLY A 188 2.49 -9.87 14.66
C GLY A 188 2.23 -8.93 15.84
N SER A 189 1.68 -7.73 15.60
CA SER A 189 1.25 -6.84 16.67
C SER A 189 -0.01 -7.37 17.37
N ALA A 190 -0.26 -6.93 18.61
CA ALA A 190 -1.46 -7.33 19.36
C ALA A 190 -2.75 -6.98 18.60
N ALA A 191 -2.82 -5.77 18.02
CA ALA A 191 -3.95 -5.35 17.21
C ALA A 191 -4.07 -6.16 15.91
N GLY A 192 -2.96 -6.47 15.23
CA GLY A 192 -3.00 -7.32 14.03
C GLY A 192 -3.49 -8.74 14.33
N ALA A 193 -3.05 -9.33 15.43
CA ALA A 193 -3.52 -10.64 15.89
C ALA A 193 -5.02 -10.62 16.24
N GLU A 194 -5.46 -9.58 16.95
CA GLU A 194 -6.88 -9.37 17.28
C GLU A 194 -7.73 -9.18 16.02
N GLN A 195 -7.24 -8.39 15.05
CA GLN A 195 -7.91 -8.23 13.76
C GLN A 195 -8.07 -9.55 13.03
N LEU A 196 -7.14 -10.50 13.13
CA LEU A 196 -7.23 -11.82 12.48
C LEU A 196 -7.88 -12.91 13.34
N ARG A 197 -8.38 -12.58 14.55
CA ARG A 197 -9.02 -13.53 15.47
C ARG A 197 -10.14 -14.32 14.79
N GLY A 198 -10.26 -15.61 15.10
CA GLY A 198 -11.27 -16.50 14.53
C GLY A 198 -10.88 -17.14 13.20
N LEU A 199 -9.72 -16.80 12.64
CA LEU A 199 -9.10 -17.60 11.58
C LEU A 199 -8.24 -18.74 12.16
N SER A 200 -8.13 -19.84 11.42
CA SER A 200 -7.13 -20.87 11.67
C SER A 200 -5.71 -20.40 11.30
N GLU A 201 -4.68 -21.06 11.81
CA GLU A 201 -3.29 -20.75 11.40
C GLU A 201 -3.07 -20.91 9.89
N GLU A 202 -3.71 -21.91 9.27
CA GLU A 202 -3.62 -22.16 7.83
C GLU A 202 -4.27 -21.03 7.03
N GLN A 203 -5.43 -20.54 7.49
CA GLN A 203 -6.10 -19.38 6.91
C GLN A 203 -5.25 -18.12 7.05
N VAL A 204 -4.62 -17.89 8.20
CA VAL A 204 -3.70 -16.75 8.39
C VAL A 204 -2.48 -16.87 7.46
N LYS A 205 -1.87 -18.06 7.36
CA LYS A 205 -0.75 -18.30 6.44
C LYS A 205 -1.15 -18.06 4.98
N SER A 206 -2.35 -18.51 4.58
CA SER A 206 -2.91 -18.33 3.24
C SER A 206 -3.23 -16.86 2.95
N TRP A 207 -3.83 -16.14 3.92
CA TRP A 207 -4.07 -14.70 3.85
C TRP A 207 -2.76 -13.95 3.60
N GLN A 208 -1.73 -14.22 4.40
CA GLN A 208 -0.45 -13.51 4.29
C GLN A 208 0.39 -13.91 3.07
N LYS A 209 0.10 -15.04 2.41
CA LYS A 209 0.86 -15.51 1.23
C LYS A 209 0.34 -14.79 -0.02
N PRO A 210 1.15 -14.01 -0.75
CA PRO A 210 0.68 -13.26 -1.90
C PRO A 210 0.26 -14.19 -3.05
N THR A 211 -0.90 -13.92 -3.65
CA THR A 211 -1.39 -14.55 -4.89
C THR A 211 -0.93 -13.74 -6.09
N CYS A 212 -0.63 -14.42 -7.20
CA CYS A 212 -0.32 -13.80 -8.49
C CYS A 212 -0.84 -14.70 -9.60
N LEU A 213 -1.63 -14.14 -10.51
CA LEU A 213 -2.26 -14.85 -11.62
C LEU A 213 -2.00 -14.09 -12.93
N GLU A 214 -1.69 -14.86 -13.98
CA GLU A 214 -1.56 -14.37 -15.36
C GLU A 214 -2.93 -14.48 -16.06
N HIS A 215 -3.28 -13.43 -16.80
CA HIS A 215 -4.51 -13.34 -17.58
C HIS A 215 -4.18 -13.00 -19.03
N THR A 216 -5.03 -13.43 -19.96
CA THR A 216 -4.86 -13.16 -21.38
C THR A 216 -6.09 -12.43 -21.92
N ARG A 217 -5.85 -11.43 -22.79
CA ARG A 217 -6.86 -10.72 -23.58
C ARG A 217 -6.37 -10.60 -25.02
N SER A 218 -7.24 -10.11 -25.92
CA SER A 218 -6.93 -9.92 -27.34
C SER A 218 -5.68 -9.07 -27.60
N THR A 219 -5.39 -8.12 -26.72
CA THR A 219 -4.24 -7.19 -26.82
C THR A 219 -2.97 -7.67 -26.12
N GLY A 220 -2.99 -8.81 -25.43
CA GLY A 220 -1.81 -9.38 -24.78
C GLY A 220 -2.10 -9.98 -23.40
N ARG A 221 -1.04 -10.08 -22.59
CA ARG A 221 -1.09 -10.66 -21.25
C ARG A 221 -1.01 -9.57 -20.19
N PHE A 222 -1.65 -9.79 -19.05
CA PHE A 222 -1.57 -8.92 -17.88
C PHE A 222 -1.66 -9.76 -16.60
N PHE A 223 -1.37 -9.17 -15.45
CA PHE A 223 -1.26 -9.90 -14.19
C PHE A 223 -2.09 -9.23 -13.10
N THR A 224 -2.79 -10.03 -12.30
CA THR A 224 -3.31 -9.59 -10.99
C THR A 224 -2.42 -10.16 -9.91
N HIS A 225 -1.96 -9.35 -8.97
CA HIS A 225 -1.05 -9.78 -7.91
C HIS A 225 -1.22 -9.00 -6.61
N GLU A 226 -0.85 -9.62 -5.50
CA GLU A 226 -0.58 -8.93 -4.24
C GLU A 226 0.89 -8.53 -4.16
N ASP A 227 1.18 -7.35 -3.63
CA ASP A 227 2.57 -6.90 -3.42
C ASP A 227 3.29 -7.78 -2.39
N ARG A 228 4.45 -8.33 -2.78
CA ARG A 228 5.17 -9.33 -1.96
C ARG A 228 5.77 -8.74 -0.69
N SER A 229 6.24 -7.49 -0.74
CA SER A 229 6.82 -6.80 0.42
C SER A 229 5.78 -5.99 1.20
N GLU A 230 4.60 -5.81 0.62
CA GLU A 230 3.52 -4.91 1.06
C GLU A 230 3.91 -3.43 1.09
N LEU A 231 5.12 -3.08 0.67
CA LEU A 231 5.58 -1.69 0.52
C LEU A 231 4.92 -1.00 -0.68
N GLY A 232 4.47 -1.76 -1.67
CA GLY A 232 3.66 -1.23 -2.77
C GLY A 232 2.33 -0.62 -2.31
N PHE A 233 1.86 -0.94 -1.10
CA PHE A 233 0.58 -0.45 -0.58
C PHE A 233 0.58 1.07 -0.36
N PHE A 234 1.75 1.67 -0.13
CA PHE A 234 1.93 3.14 -0.02
C PHE A 234 1.54 3.90 -1.29
N TRP A 235 1.57 3.21 -2.43
CA TRP A 235 1.21 3.78 -3.72
C TRP A 235 -0.18 3.36 -4.20
N ALA A 236 -0.80 2.38 -3.53
CA ALA A 236 -2.06 1.81 -3.99
C ALA A 236 -3.16 2.87 -4.13
N THR A 237 -3.24 3.81 -3.18
CA THR A 237 -4.30 4.82 -3.19
C THR A 237 -4.11 5.92 -4.26
N LYS A 238 -2.98 5.92 -4.99
CA LYS A 238 -2.79 6.76 -6.19
C LYS A 238 -3.41 6.16 -7.45
N ILE A 239 -3.77 4.89 -7.41
CA ILE A 239 -4.57 4.24 -8.47
C ILE A 239 -6.04 4.50 -8.12
N GLY A 240 -6.91 4.85 -9.06
CA GLY A 240 -8.30 5.21 -8.73
C GLY A 240 -8.55 6.67 -8.38
N GLY A 241 -7.60 7.57 -8.66
CA GLY A 241 -7.87 9.01 -8.78
C GLY A 241 -7.24 9.87 -7.67
N PRO A 242 -7.28 11.21 -7.84
CA PRO A 242 -6.56 12.14 -6.97
C PRO A 242 -7.13 12.25 -5.56
N SER A 243 -8.40 11.87 -5.33
CA SER A 243 -9.11 12.09 -4.06
C SER A 243 -8.62 11.23 -2.89
N HIS A 244 -7.88 10.14 -3.12
CA HIS A 244 -7.46 9.24 -2.03
C HIS A 244 -5.95 9.03 -1.95
N GLY A 245 -5.16 9.81 -2.70
CA GLY A 245 -3.71 9.72 -2.67
C GLY A 245 -3.14 9.94 -1.26
N PHE A 246 -1.99 9.32 -0.97
CA PHE A 246 -1.31 9.44 0.32
C PHE A 246 -1.01 10.88 0.76
N ASP A 247 -1.11 11.87 -0.12
CA ASP A 247 -0.87 13.31 0.09
C ASP A 247 -2.10 14.18 -0.21
N PHE A 248 -3.27 13.58 -0.44
CA PHE A 248 -4.55 14.28 -0.50
C PHE A 248 -5.32 14.07 0.80
N GLU A 249 -5.62 12.81 1.11
CA GLU A 249 -6.29 12.35 2.34
C GLU A 249 -5.39 11.32 3.03
N THR A 250 -4.28 11.80 3.59
CA THR A 250 -3.22 10.95 4.15
C THR A 250 -3.74 9.99 5.23
N GLN A 251 -4.84 10.30 5.92
CA GLN A 251 -5.44 9.39 6.89
C GLN A 251 -6.10 8.16 6.25
N CYS A 252 -6.62 8.26 5.01
CA CYS A 252 -7.34 7.18 4.34
C CYS A 252 -6.42 6.03 3.88
N ILE A 253 -5.12 6.30 3.69
CA ILE A 253 -4.15 5.23 3.39
C ILE A 253 -3.72 4.45 4.63
N LEU A 254 -3.77 5.05 5.82
CA LEU A 254 -3.31 4.41 7.05
C LEU A 254 -4.02 3.08 7.37
N PRO A 255 -5.36 2.93 7.24
CA PRO A 255 -5.99 1.63 7.42
C PRO A 255 -5.42 0.55 6.50
N LEU A 256 -5.09 0.88 5.23
CA LEU A 256 -4.45 -0.08 4.32
C LEU A 256 -3.05 -0.48 4.80
N LEU A 257 -2.28 0.45 5.37
CA LEU A 257 -0.89 0.20 5.78
C LEU A 257 -0.77 -0.48 7.13
N ALA A 258 -1.69 -0.19 8.06
CA ALA A 258 -1.60 -0.64 9.44
C ALA A 258 -2.44 -1.89 9.72
N ASN A 259 -3.64 -2.01 9.12
CA ASN A 259 -4.52 -3.12 9.44
C ASN A 259 -4.01 -4.42 8.81
N ALA A 260 -3.87 -5.46 9.63
CA ALA A 260 -3.56 -6.83 9.19
C ALA A 260 -4.65 -7.42 8.30
N ARG A 261 -5.89 -6.92 8.42
CA ARG A 261 -7.02 -7.36 7.62
C ARG A 261 -7.13 -6.69 6.24
N HIS A 262 -6.28 -5.71 5.90
CA HIS A 262 -6.39 -4.97 4.64
C HIS A 262 -5.26 -5.27 3.68
N LYS A 263 -5.62 -5.48 2.42
CA LYS A 263 -4.72 -5.67 1.30
C LYS A 263 -5.26 -4.95 0.06
N VAL A 264 -4.49 -5.03 -0.99
CA VAL A 264 -4.87 -4.57 -2.32
C VAL A 264 -4.45 -5.63 -3.34
N ILE A 265 -5.36 -5.92 -4.26
CA ILE A 265 -5.03 -6.63 -5.49
C ILE A 265 -4.60 -5.57 -6.49
N LEU A 266 -3.45 -5.75 -7.12
CA LEU A 266 -2.87 -4.85 -8.10
C LEU A 266 -2.93 -5.49 -9.49
N LEU A 267 -3.20 -4.69 -10.51
CA LEU A 267 -3.17 -5.13 -11.91
C LEU A 267 -1.96 -4.51 -12.60
N SER A 268 -1.05 -5.35 -13.10
CA SER A 268 0.12 -4.93 -13.86
C SER A 268 -0.03 -5.34 -15.33
N ASP A 269 0.07 -4.35 -16.21
CA ASP A 269 0.11 -4.54 -17.66
C ASP A 269 1.56 -4.35 -18.15
N PRO A 270 2.14 -5.28 -18.95
CA PRO A 270 3.48 -5.15 -19.52
C PRO A 270 3.72 -3.87 -20.33
N ALA A 271 2.68 -3.24 -20.87
CA ALA A 271 2.79 -1.92 -21.52
C ALA A 271 3.18 -0.81 -20.53
N PHE A 272 2.98 -1.03 -19.22
CA PHE A 272 3.25 -0.10 -18.12
C PHE A 272 4.22 -0.73 -17.11
N GLN A 273 5.48 -0.89 -17.52
CA GLN A 273 6.49 -1.65 -16.79
C GLN A 273 6.84 -1.10 -15.39
N HIS A 274 6.48 0.14 -15.10
CA HIS A 274 6.96 0.84 -13.90
C HIS A 274 5.99 0.79 -12.71
N HIS A 275 4.71 0.49 -12.92
CA HIS A 275 3.71 0.50 -11.86
C HIS A 275 2.45 -0.28 -12.27
N PRO A 276 1.67 -0.79 -11.30
CA PRO A 276 0.34 -1.30 -11.57
C PRO A 276 -0.57 -0.20 -12.12
N VAL A 277 -1.46 -0.58 -13.02
CA VAL A 277 -2.43 0.31 -13.70
C VAL A 277 -3.84 0.15 -13.17
N GLY A 278 -4.08 -0.84 -12.31
CA GLY A 278 -5.38 -1.06 -11.69
C GLY A 278 -5.24 -1.57 -10.26
N ARG A 279 -6.29 -1.39 -9.46
CA ARG A 279 -6.37 -1.91 -8.10
C ARG A 279 -7.78 -2.31 -7.70
N ALA A 280 -7.88 -3.16 -6.69
CA ALA A 280 -9.09 -3.31 -5.88
C ALA A 280 -8.68 -3.49 -4.42
N HIS A 281 -9.31 -2.77 -3.50
CA HIS A 281 -9.11 -3.04 -2.08
C HIS A 281 -9.71 -4.38 -1.73
N TRP A 282 -9.01 -5.05 -0.83
CA TRP A 282 -9.35 -6.40 -0.44
C TRP A 282 -9.21 -6.53 1.06
N ARG A 283 -10.33 -6.80 1.73
CA ARG A 283 -10.39 -6.83 3.18
C ARG A 283 -10.77 -8.22 3.66
N LEU A 284 -10.28 -8.59 4.83
CA LEU A 284 -10.78 -9.72 5.60
C LEU A 284 -11.68 -9.17 6.70
N LEU A 285 -12.98 -9.47 6.64
CA LEU A 285 -13.99 -8.93 7.54
C LEU A 285 -14.78 -10.06 8.20
N TRP A 286 -15.66 -9.75 9.15
CA TRP A 286 -16.47 -10.74 9.85
C TRP A 286 -17.95 -10.43 9.71
N SER A 287 -18.72 -11.34 9.11
CA SER A 287 -20.17 -11.25 9.05
C SER A 287 -20.77 -11.74 10.37
N VAL A 288 -21.73 -10.98 10.92
CA VAL A 288 -22.52 -11.41 12.09
C VAL A 288 -23.88 -12.02 11.68
N GLY A 289 -24.06 -12.28 10.38
CA GLY A 289 -25.26 -12.90 9.81
C GLY A 289 -26.45 -11.94 9.59
N PRO A 290 -27.45 -12.36 8.81
CA PRO A 290 -28.67 -11.59 8.55
C PRO A 290 -29.67 -11.81 9.69
N TYR A 291 -29.50 -11.13 10.83
CA TYR A 291 -30.49 -11.19 11.91
C TYR A 291 -31.25 -9.86 12.03
N PRO A 292 -32.46 -9.75 11.42
CA PRO A 292 -33.50 -8.92 12.01
C PRO A 292 -33.96 -9.60 13.30
N ASP A 293 -34.32 -8.81 14.31
CA ASP A 293 -34.92 -9.25 15.57
C ASP A 293 -33.96 -9.57 16.74
N GLY A 294 -33.21 -8.54 17.15
CA GLY A 294 -33.41 -7.99 18.50
C GLY A 294 -32.97 -8.79 19.74
N ALA A 295 -32.12 -9.81 19.62
CA ALA A 295 -31.46 -10.41 20.77
C ALA A 295 -29.92 -10.33 20.65
N PRO A 296 -29.22 -9.48 21.44
CA PRO A 296 -27.78 -9.60 21.60
C PRO A 296 -27.49 -10.94 22.29
N GLY A 297 -27.25 -12.00 21.52
CA GLY A 297 -27.00 -13.34 22.08
C GLY A 297 -27.47 -14.55 21.28
N ALA A 298 -28.07 -14.42 20.09
CA ALA A 298 -28.36 -15.58 19.23
C ALA A 298 -27.11 -16.12 18.49
N ALA A 299 -26.11 -16.51 19.28
CA ALA A 299 -25.10 -17.58 19.16
C ALA A 299 -24.57 -18.06 17.79
N GLY A 300 -24.32 -17.18 16.82
CA GLY A 300 -23.35 -17.44 15.74
C GLY A 300 -22.02 -16.75 16.07
N SER A 301 -20.90 -17.48 16.07
CA SER A 301 -19.58 -16.83 16.06
C SER A 301 -19.44 -16.04 14.75
N PRO A 302 -18.94 -14.78 14.76
CA PRO A 302 -18.75 -14.02 13.54
C PRO A 302 -17.93 -14.81 12.51
N GLU A 303 -18.41 -14.85 11.27
CA GLU A 303 -17.80 -15.66 10.22
C GLU A 303 -16.91 -14.81 9.32
N PRO A 304 -15.70 -15.27 8.94
CA PRO A 304 -14.84 -14.50 8.06
C PRO A 304 -15.44 -14.33 6.66
N ARG A 305 -15.12 -13.19 6.03
CA ARG A 305 -15.43 -12.84 4.64
C ARG A 305 -14.19 -12.23 4.00
N LEU A 306 -13.86 -12.68 2.80
CA LEU A 306 -13.02 -11.90 1.90
C LEU A 306 -13.91 -10.88 1.21
N TRP A 307 -13.67 -9.60 1.44
CA TRP A 307 -14.48 -8.50 0.93
C TRP A 307 -13.74 -7.78 -0.18
N LEU A 308 -14.27 -7.85 -1.39
CA LEU A 308 -13.73 -7.16 -2.55
C LEU A 308 -14.49 -5.84 -2.77
N GLU A 309 -13.74 -4.73 -2.78
CA GLU A 309 -14.27 -3.42 -3.17
C GLU A 309 -14.13 -3.19 -4.68
N ALA A 310 -14.58 -2.03 -5.18
CA ALA A 310 -14.56 -1.74 -6.61
C ALA A 310 -13.15 -1.81 -7.23
N VAL A 311 -13.15 -2.26 -8.49
CA VAL A 311 -11.99 -2.23 -9.36
C VAL A 311 -11.80 -0.82 -9.88
N ASN A 312 -10.62 -0.26 -9.66
CA ASN A 312 -10.26 1.09 -10.06
C ASN A 312 -9.09 1.05 -11.03
N ALA A 313 -9.18 1.84 -12.10
CA ALA A 313 -8.07 2.10 -12.99
C ALA A 313 -7.26 3.32 -12.56
N ASP A 314 -5.98 3.33 -12.92
CA ASP A 314 -5.18 4.55 -12.91
C ASP A 314 -5.74 5.49 -13.98
N PHE A 315 -6.04 6.73 -13.59
CA PHE A 315 -6.72 7.71 -14.43
C PHE A 315 -5.87 8.17 -15.62
N GLU A 316 -4.55 8.10 -15.53
CA GLU A 316 -3.65 8.50 -16.63
C GLU A 316 -3.09 7.30 -17.40
N ALA A 317 -3.25 6.08 -16.88
CA ALA A 317 -2.99 4.89 -17.67
C ALA A 317 -4.13 4.77 -18.70
N SER A 318 -3.89 5.20 -19.94
CA SER A 318 -4.80 4.96 -21.07
C SER A 318 -4.84 3.47 -21.40
N VAL A 319 -5.46 2.67 -20.54
CA VAL A 319 -5.55 1.22 -20.62
C VAL A 319 -6.97 0.80 -20.95
N GLN A 320 -7.09 -0.21 -21.80
CA GLN A 320 -8.36 -0.92 -21.93
C GLN A 320 -8.64 -1.66 -20.63
N THR A 321 -9.85 -1.55 -20.11
CA THR A 321 -10.28 -2.20 -18.86
C THR A 321 -11.10 -3.47 -19.09
N ASP A 322 -11.32 -3.84 -20.36
CA ASP A 322 -12.06 -5.04 -20.73
C ASP A 322 -11.49 -6.29 -20.04
N GLY A 323 -12.35 -7.01 -19.34
CA GLY A 323 -12.00 -8.24 -18.61
C GLY A 323 -11.28 -8.03 -17.28
N TRP A 324 -11.07 -6.79 -16.81
CA TRP A 324 -10.44 -6.56 -15.51
C TRP A 324 -11.27 -7.12 -14.37
N GLU A 325 -12.57 -6.84 -14.33
CA GLU A 325 -13.46 -7.37 -13.29
C GLU A 325 -13.38 -8.89 -13.22
N VAL A 326 -13.37 -9.57 -14.37
CA VAL A 326 -13.17 -11.03 -14.44
C VAL A 326 -11.85 -11.44 -13.81
N ALA A 327 -10.75 -10.77 -14.17
CA ALA A 327 -9.43 -11.08 -13.63
C ALA A 327 -9.33 -10.86 -12.11
N PHE A 328 -9.90 -9.77 -11.59
CA PHE A 328 -9.96 -9.50 -10.16
C PHE A 328 -10.84 -10.51 -9.41
N LEU A 329 -11.98 -10.90 -9.98
CA LEU A 329 -12.86 -11.92 -9.41
C LEU A 329 -12.16 -13.29 -9.37
N ILE A 330 -11.50 -13.72 -10.45
CA ILE A 330 -10.73 -14.98 -10.48
C ILE A 330 -9.63 -14.96 -9.41
N HIS A 331 -8.93 -13.83 -9.26
CA HIS A 331 -7.93 -13.66 -8.20
C HIS A 331 -8.54 -13.82 -6.80
N ALA A 332 -9.63 -13.12 -6.54
CA ALA A 332 -10.30 -13.14 -5.25
C ALA A 332 -10.88 -14.53 -4.93
N MET A 333 -11.50 -15.21 -5.91
CA MET A 333 -11.99 -16.58 -5.81
C MET A 333 -10.87 -17.56 -5.50
N SER A 334 -9.75 -17.49 -6.24
CA SER A 334 -8.59 -18.37 -6.01
C SER A 334 -8.09 -18.31 -4.57
N LYS A 335 -8.09 -17.13 -3.95
CA LYS A 335 -7.74 -16.97 -2.54
C LYS A 335 -8.85 -17.43 -1.60
N ALA A 336 -10.11 -17.14 -1.92
CA ALA A 336 -11.26 -17.62 -1.17
C ALA A 336 -11.23 -19.14 -1.04
N ASP A 337 -10.94 -19.84 -2.14
CA ASP A 337 -10.75 -21.30 -2.16
C ASP A 337 -9.54 -21.72 -1.33
N ALA A 338 -8.40 -21.05 -1.49
CA ALA A 338 -7.18 -21.35 -0.73
C ALA A 338 -7.31 -21.09 0.78
N MET A 339 -8.23 -20.24 1.20
CA MET A 339 -8.55 -19.96 2.60
C MET A 339 -9.78 -20.73 3.09
N ASN A 340 -10.57 -21.30 2.18
CA ASN A 340 -11.91 -21.80 2.46
C ASN A 340 -12.76 -20.77 3.23
N VAL A 341 -12.78 -19.52 2.73
CA VAL A 341 -13.51 -18.38 3.31
C VAL A 341 -14.40 -17.76 2.22
N PRO A 342 -15.69 -17.49 2.47
CA PRO A 342 -16.58 -16.87 1.50
C PRO A 342 -16.04 -15.54 0.96
N LEU A 343 -16.24 -15.31 -0.34
CA LEU A 343 -15.93 -14.05 -1.00
C LEU A 343 -17.21 -13.22 -1.16
N SER A 344 -17.20 -12.00 -0.63
CA SER A 344 -18.26 -11.02 -0.69
C SER A 344 -17.93 -9.93 -1.70
N VAL A 345 -18.75 -9.80 -2.74
CA VAL A 345 -18.61 -8.83 -3.83
C VAL A 345 -19.84 -7.94 -3.95
N ASP A 346 -19.71 -6.86 -4.72
CA ASP A 346 -20.85 -6.00 -5.04
C ASP A 346 -21.97 -6.79 -5.73
N PRO A 347 -23.25 -6.59 -5.40
CA PRO A 347 -24.36 -7.29 -6.04
C PRO A 347 -24.37 -7.15 -7.57
N GLY A 348 -23.92 -6.03 -8.12
CA GLY A 348 -23.80 -5.83 -9.57
C GLY A 348 -22.82 -6.78 -10.26
N LEU A 349 -21.97 -7.47 -9.51
CA LEU A 349 -21.02 -8.47 -10.01
C LEU A 349 -21.54 -9.91 -9.92
N ALA A 350 -22.75 -10.16 -9.39
CA ALA A 350 -23.29 -11.50 -9.17
C ALA A 350 -23.37 -12.33 -10.46
N ASP A 351 -23.97 -11.78 -11.52
CA ASP A 351 -24.10 -12.46 -12.82
C ASP A 351 -22.74 -12.75 -13.48
N LEU A 352 -21.79 -11.82 -13.32
CA LEU A 352 -20.43 -12.01 -13.83
C LEU A 352 -19.73 -13.14 -13.08
N LEU A 353 -19.84 -13.15 -11.76
CA LEU A 353 -19.27 -14.18 -10.89
C LEU A 353 -19.86 -15.56 -11.21
N GLN A 354 -21.18 -15.66 -11.39
CA GLN A 354 -21.84 -16.92 -11.77
C GLN A 354 -21.32 -17.45 -13.11
N ARG A 355 -21.19 -16.58 -14.13
CA ARG A 355 -20.64 -16.98 -15.44
C ARG A 355 -19.20 -17.49 -15.36
N ILE A 356 -18.37 -16.90 -14.48
CA ILE A 356 -17.00 -17.38 -14.23
C ILE A 356 -17.05 -18.79 -13.64
N ILE A 357 -17.87 -19.02 -12.61
CA ILE A 357 -18.04 -20.33 -11.96
C ILE A 357 -18.49 -21.40 -12.97
N ASP A 358 -19.50 -21.09 -13.78
CA ASP A 358 -20.03 -22.00 -14.80
C ASP A 358 -18.95 -22.35 -15.83
N HIS A 359 -18.14 -21.37 -16.26
CA HIS A 359 -17.05 -21.58 -17.21
C HIS A 359 -15.93 -22.47 -16.64
N HIS A 360 -15.64 -22.35 -15.34
CA HIS A 360 -14.64 -23.16 -14.66
C HIS A 360 -15.15 -24.52 -14.16
N ALA A 361 -16.41 -24.88 -14.46
CA ALA A 361 -17.07 -26.11 -14.03
C ALA A 361 -16.97 -26.36 -12.51
N CYS A 362 -17.03 -25.27 -11.75
CA CYS A 362 -16.91 -25.26 -10.30
C CYS A 362 -18.31 -25.49 -9.68
N SER A 363 -18.44 -26.41 -8.71
CA SER A 363 -19.74 -26.72 -8.05
C SER A 363 -20.12 -25.70 -6.96
N HIS A 364 -19.89 -24.42 -7.23
CA HIS A 364 -19.97 -23.35 -6.24
C HIS A 364 -21.21 -22.50 -6.52
N ASP A 365 -21.82 -21.96 -5.47
CA ASP A 365 -23.03 -21.16 -5.58
C ASP A 365 -22.72 -19.68 -5.32
N VAL A 366 -23.44 -18.81 -6.04
CA VAL A 366 -23.53 -17.38 -5.73
C VAL A 366 -24.86 -17.10 -5.03
N VAL A 367 -24.81 -16.49 -3.85
CA VAL A 367 -26.00 -16.18 -3.07
C VAL A 367 -26.04 -14.69 -2.74
N GLU A 368 -27.15 -14.03 -3.05
CA GLU A 368 -27.39 -12.66 -2.60
C GLU A 368 -27.76 -12.64 -1.12
N VAL A 369 -27.16 -11.72 -0.38
CA VAL A 369 -27.33 -11.60 1.07
C VAL A 369 -27.39 -10.13 1.49
N SER A 370 -27.90 -9.90 2.69
CA SER A 370 -27.76 -8.62 3.40
C SER A 370 -27.01 -8.88 4.70
N GLU A 371 -25.74 -8.48 4.75
CA GLU A 371 -24.85 -8.78 5.87
C GLU A 371 -24.58 -7.54 6.72
N ARG A 372 -24.45 -7.74 8.03
CA ARG A 372 -23.83 -6.77 8.92
C ARG A 372 -22.41 -7.23 9.18
N ILE A 373 -21.48 -6.29 9.14
CA ILE A 373 -20.06 -6.57 9.30
C ILE A 373 -19.61 -6.10 10.67
N LEU A 374 -18.98 -7.00 11.43
CA LEU A 374 -18.20 -6.68 12.61
C LEU A 374 -16.83 -6.16 12.18
N LEU A 375 -16.60 -4.88 12.42
CA LEU A 375 -15.32 -4.22 12.27
C LEU A 375 -14.62 -4.25 13.62
N ARG A 376 -13.41 -4.82 13.64
CA ARG A 376 -12.54 -4.80 14.83
C ARG A 376 -11.71 -3.52 14.88
N PRO A 377 -11.18 -3.10 16.04
CA PRO A 377 -10.36 -1.90 16.15
C PRO A 377 -9.25 -1.80 15.09
N SER A 378 -9.02 -0.61 14.57
CA SER A 378 -8.12 -0.30 13.44
C SER A 378 -6.70 0.10 13.87
N HIS A 379 -6.13 -0.47 14.94
CA HIS A 379 -4.89 0.04 15.57
C HIS A 379 -4.98 1.49 16.09
N ALA A 380 -6.18 1.97 16.46
CA ALA A 380 -6.43 3.38 16.81
C ALA A 380 -6.11 4.36 15.67
N ILE A 381 -6.36 3.92 14.44
CA ILE A 381 -6.23 4.71 13.21
C ILE A 381 -7.63 4.98 12.67
N VAL A 382 -7.72 5.90 11.72
CA VAL A 382 -8.91 6.05 10.90
C VAL A 382 -9.22 4.72 10.17
N GLU A 383 -10.45 4.23 10.25
CA GLU A 383 -10.98 3.29 9.26
C GLU A 383 -11.47 4.12 8.07
N ALA A 384 -11.29 3.62 6.85
CA ALA A 384 -11.72 4.32 5.65
C ALA A 384 -12.27 3.34 4.62
N SER A 385 -13.50 3.56 4.16
CA SER A 385 -14.17 2.79 3.09
C SER A 385 -15.43 3.51 2.62
N ASP A 386 -15.66 3.55 1.32
CA ASP A 386 -16.93 3.98 0.72
C ASP A 386 -18.04 2.92 0.82
N TYR A 387 -17.70 1.70 1.23
CA TYR A 387 -18.58 0.53 1.14
C TYR A 387 -19.07 0.01 2.49
N LEU A 388 -18.41 0.39 3.59
CA LEU A 388 -18.70 -0.11 4.92
C LEU A 388 -19.56 0.85 5.76
N SER A 389 -19.48 2.15 5.48
CA SER A 389 -20.20 3.20 6.21
C SER A 389 -20.46 4.40 5.29
N TYR A 390 -21.39 5.26 5.70
CA TYR A 390 -21.66 6.55 5.04
C TYR A 390 -20.59 7.61 5.35
N GLU A 391 -19.70 7.35 6.31
CA GLU A 391 -18.76 8.35 6.82
C GLU A 391 -17.49 8.54 5.97
N HIS A 392 -17.25 7.67 4.99
CA HIS A 392 -15.98 7.50 4.27
C HIS A 392 -14.81 7.16 5.19
N ASP A 393 -14.47 8.03 6.14
CA ASP A 393 -13.38 7.88 7.09
C ASP A 393 -13.80 8.25 8.53
N TRP A 394 -13.49 7.40 9.51
CA TRP A 394 -13.86 7.61 10.91
C TRP A 394 -12.88 6.96 11.89
N VAL A 395 -12.87 7.43 13.13
CA VAL A 395 -12.02 6.86 14.18
C VAL A 395 -12.63 5.56 14.67
N GLN A 396 -11.86 4.46 14.58
CA GLN A 396 -12.34 3.13 14.97
C GLN A 396 -11.52 2.54 16.12
N GLU A 397 -11.83 2.97 17.35
CA GLU A 397 -11.16 2.49 18.57
C GLU A 397 -11.74 1.18 19.09
N ASP A 398 -13.05 0.97 18.90
CA ASP A 398 -13.80 -0.16 19.43
C ASP A 398 -14.32 -1.08 18.32
N GLU A 399 -14.88 -2.23 18.71
CA GLU A 399 -15.66 -3.06 17.81
C GLU A 399 -16.94 -2.32 17.38
N GLU A 400 -17.23 -2.34 16.09
CA GLU A 400 -18.39 -1.69 15.48
C GLU A 400 -19.12 -2.68 14.58
N ILE A 401 -20.44 -2.59 14.53
CA ILE A 401 -21.26 -3.37 13.59
C ILE A 401 -21.87 -2.40 12.58
N THR A 402 -21.57 -2.63 11.30
CA THR A 402 -22.12 -1.81 10.22
C THR A 402 -23.63 -1.94 10.11
N HIS A 403 -24.26 -1.01 9.39
CA HIS A 403 -25.59 -1.22 8.84
C HIS A 403 -25.61 -2.48 7.92
N PRO A 404 -26.79 -3.07 7.67
CA PRO A 404 -26.91 -4.14 6.68
C PRO A 404 -26.46 -3.65 5.29
N ILE A 405 -25.58 -4.41 4.65
CA ILE A 405 -25.04 -4.12 3.31
C ILE A 405 -25.43 -5.27 2.39
N ALA A 406 -26.05 -4.95 1.25
CA ALA A 406 -26.38 -5.94 0.23
C ALA A 406 -25.12 -6.40 -0.49
N ARG A 407 -24.92 -7.72 -0.62
CA ARG A 407 -23.74 -8.34 -1.22
C ARG A 407 -24.10 -9.60 -2.01
N ALA A 408 -23.23 -9.99 -2.93
CA ALA A 408 -23.24 -11.32 -3.51
C ALA A 408 -22.10 -12.15 -2.91
N LEU A 409 -22.42 -13.34 -2.41
CA LEU A 409 -21.45 -14.26 -1.80
C LEU A 409 -21.13 -15.40 -2.75
N TYR A 410 -19.85 -15.55 -3.06
CA TYR A 410 -19.28 -16.80 -3.54
C TYR A 410 -18.92 -17.70 -2.34
N LEU A 411 -19.43 -18.93 -2.36
CA LEU A 411 -19.14 -19.93 -1.34
C LEU A 411 -18.11 -20.94 -1.88
N PRO A 412 -16.85 -20.93 -1.37
CA PRO A 412 -15.89 -21.98 -1.62
C PRO A 412 -16.52 -23.34 -1.34
N GLY A 413 -16.36 -24.26 -2.28
CA GLY A 413 -16.89 -25.61 -2.14
C GLY A 413 -16.23 -26.24 -0.92
N ARG A 414 -17.03 -26.56 0.10
CA ARG A 414 -16.64 -27.65 1.00
C ARG A 414 -16.38 -28.81 0.05
N LYS A 415 -15.14 -29.33 -0.01
CA LYS A 415 -14.88 -30.59 -0.70
C LYS A 415 -16.04 -31.50 -0.30
N ARG A 416 -16.94 -31.82 -1.25
CA ARG A 416 -17.89 -32.91 -1.00
C ARG A 416 -16.96 -34.06 -0.69
N HIS A 417 -16.94 -34.51 0.56
CA HIS A 417 -16.53 -35.87 0.83
C HIS A 417 -17.44 -36.65 -0.11
N LEU A 418 -16.85 -37.16 -1.21
CA LEU A 418 -17.47 -38.18 -2.00
C LEU A 418 -17.64 -39.31 -0.98
N GLU A 419 -18.85 -39.42 -0.44
CA GLU A 419 -19.29 -40.63 0.24
C GLU A 419 -19.11 -41.73 -0.80
N GLU A 420 -18.13 -42.60 -0.56
CA GLU A 420 -17.96 -43.87 -1.27
C GLU A 420 -19.15 -44.80 -0.99
#